data_AF-A0A6M3IK95-F1
#
_entry.id   AF-A0A6M3IK95-F1
#
_cell.length_a   1.000
_cell.length_b   1.000
_cell.length_c   1.000
_cell.angle_alpha   90.00
_cell.angle_beta   90.00
_cell.angle_gamma   90.00
#
_symmetry.space_group_name_H-M   'P 1'
#
loop_
_entity.id
_entity.type
_entity.pdbx_description
1 polymer ?
#
loop_
_entity_poly.entity_id
_entity_poly.type
_entity_poly.pdbx_seq_one_letter_code
_entity_poly.pdbx_strand_id
1 'polypeptide(L)'
;MGVKIRWKKPDSEAGYDTVYIYRSTTETGTYSLVSTQVVGDNTYYDDSGSSSYWYKIRFYNSSTAVYSEYSQAIQGGDSKGYLTVDSVRALLRTYELEYTDNEIQDMIDMATKKVDRLTGRTWQGVSTVSNLYLNGNGKEYLDIPGYTDIASLTAISIREAGSSSFTTVTPSYVLVNSDGMLYLDVEAQPSVEVEYFPKGFKNVLISFTTGNSSPTDEVKDLTLLYIAQKLSSNKERKEEIKELLDAIRSIGMSFV
;
A
#
# COMPACT_ATOMS: atom_id res chain seq x y z
N MET A 1 -20.12 -4.44 11.50
CA MET A 1 -19.07 -3.41 11.68
C MET A 1 -18.93 -2.74 10.33
N GLY A 2 -19.07 -1.42 10.26
CA GLY A 2 -19.01 -0.69 9.00
C GLY A 2 -17.64 -0.81 8.34
N VAL A 3 -17.55 -0.46 7.05
CA VAL A 3 -16.28 -0.49 6.32
C VAL A 3 -15.99 0.83 5.64
N LYS A 4 -14.72 1.25 5.66
CA LYS A 4 -14.26 2.39 4.88
C LYS A 4 -13.65 1.90 3.57
N ILE A 5 -14.04 2.51 2.47
CA ILE A 5 -13.40 2.33 1.17
C ILE A 5 -12.72 3.62 0.73
N ARG A 6 -11.71 3.50 -0.12
CA ARG A 6 -11.00 4.64 -0.69
C ARG A 6 -10.63 4.39 -2.14
N TRP A 7 -10.65 5.43 -2.96
CA TRP A 7 -10.33 5.33 -4.40
C TRP A 7 -9.30 6.36 -4.84
N LYS A 8 -8.78 6.21 -6.07
CA LYS A 8 -7.92 7.22 -6.69
C LYS A 8 -8.80 8.36 -7.20
N LYS A 9 -8.40 9.60 -6.98
CA LYS A 9 -9.04 10.78 -7.57
C LYS A 9 -8.96 10.69 -9.11
N PRO A 10 -9.99 11.10 -9.87
CA PRO A 10 -9.87 11.21 -11.31
C PRO A 10 -8.88 12.31 -11.68
N ASP A 11 -8.27 12.21 -12.85
CA ASP A 11 -7.34 13.23 -13.34
C ASP A 11 -8.08 14.58 -13.44
N SER A 12 -7.43 15.66 -12.99
CA SER A 12 -8.06 16.97 -12.79
C SER A 12 -8.64 17.58 -14.07
N GLU A 13 -8.17 17.14 -15.23
CA GLU A 13 -8.60 17.62 -16.55
C GLU A 13 -9.98 17.08 -16.96
N ALA A 14 -10.52 16.05 -16.28
CA ALA A 14 -11.80 15.45 -16.65
C ALA A 14 -13.04 16.19 -16.11
N GLY A 15 -12.85 17.20 -15.24
CA GLY A 15 -13.92 18.09 -14.78
C GLY A 15 -15.06 17.43 -13.98
N TYR A 16 -14.85 16.24 -13.43
CA TYR A 16 -15.86 15.56 -12.61
C TYR A 16 -16.11 16.28 -11.29
N ASP A 17 -17.38 16.36 -10.89
CA ASP A 17 -17.84 17.05 -9.68
C ASP A 17 -18.55 16.13 -8.68
N THR A 18 -19.00 14.95 -9.12
CA THR A 18 -19.75 14.01 -8.28
C THR A 18 -19.17 12.60 -8.37
N VAL A 19 -19.16 11.89 -7.25
CA VAL A 19 -18.76 10.50 -7.10
C VAL A 19 -19.98 9.67 -6.76
N TYR A 20 -20.16 8.54 -7.45
CA TYR A 20 -21.19 7.54 -7.17
C TYR A 20 -20.53 6.28 -6.64
N ILE A 21 -20.99 5.81 -5.48
CA ILE A 21 -20.47 4.63 -4.79
C ILE A 21 -21.51 3.52 -4.87
N TYR A 22 -21.11 2.39 -5.43
CA TYR A 22 -21.95 1.21 -5.56
C TYR A 22 -21.41 0.06 -4.73
N ARG A 23 -22.29 -0.86 -4.32
CA ARG A 23 -21.98 -2.04 -3.50
C ARG A 23 -22.59 -3.31 -4.08
N SER A 24 -21.92 -4.45 -3.91
CA SER A 24 -22.40 -5.80 -4.23
C SER A 24 -21.97 -6.81 -3.15
N THR A 25 -22.65 -7.94 -3.06
CA THR A 25 -22.25 -9.10 -2.24
C THR A 25 -21.19 -9.98 -2.92
N THR A 26 -20.90 -9.73 -4.21
CA THR A 26 -19.95 -10.52 -5.01
C THR A 26 -19.13 -9.60 -5.91
N GLU A 27 -17.86 -9.92 -6.14
CA GLU A 27 -16.93 -9.12 -6.95
C GLU A 27 -17.41 -8.85 -8.39
N THR A 28 -18.06 -9.83 -9.02
CA THR A 28 -18.53 -9.76 -10.42
C THR A 28 -20.04 -9.57 -10.54
N GLY A 29 -20.73 -9.34 -9.43
CA GLY A 29 -22.18 -9.30 -9.37
C GLY A 29 -22.80 -8.00 -9.86
N THR A 30 -24.11 -7.89 -9.63
CA THR A 30 -24.82 -6.61 -9.80
C THR A 30 -24.49 -5.69 -8.63
N TYR A 31 -24.13 -4.46 -8.96
CA TYR A 31 -23.81 -3.40 -8.02
C TYR A 31 -24.99 -2.44 -7.88
N SER A 32 -25.36 -2.11 -6.65
CA SER A 32 -26.41 -1.14 -6.33
C SER A 32 -25.82 0.14 -5.75
N LEU A 33 -26.37 1.29 -6.11
CA LEU A 33 -25.93 2.57 -5.57
C LEU A 33 -26.20 2.62 -4.06
N VAL A 34 -25.18 2.96 -3.28
CA VAL A 34 -25.29 3.11 -1.83
C VAL A 34 -25.05 4.53 -1.36
N SER A 35 -24.29 5.33 -2.12
CA SER A 35 -24.04 6.73 -1.77
C SER A 35 -23.59 7.56 -2.96
N THR A 36 -23.72 8.88 -2.81
CA THR A 36 -23.22 9.89 -3.73
C THR A 36 -22.57 11.02 -2.94
N GLN A 37 -21.43 11.52 -3.38
CA GLN A 37 -20.73 12.65 -2.72
C GLN A 37 -20.02 13.55 -3.74
N VAL A 38 -19.74 14.79 -3.35
CA VAL A 38 -18.97 15.73 -4.18
C VAL A 38 -17.51 15.25 -4.30
N VAL A 39 -16.90 15.44 -5.47
CA VAL A 39 -15.48 15.16 -5.70
C VAL A 39 -14.65 16.10 -4.83
N GLY A 40 -14.18 15.59 -3.70
CA GLY A 40 -13.35 16.31 -2.74
C GLY A 40 -12.72 15.33 -1.74
N ASP A 41 -13.58 14.51 -1.12
CA ASP A 41 -13.17 13.36 -0.33
C ASP A 41 -13.12 12.11 -1.22
N ASN A 42 -12.02 11.36 -1.16
CA ASN A 42 -11.81 10.10 -1.89
C ASN A 42 -12.03 8.88 -0.99
N THR A 43 -12.82 9.06 0.06
CA THR A 43 -13.16 8.05 1.05
C THR A 43 -14.67 8.01 1.25
N TYR A 44 -15.18 6.83 1.60
CA TYR A 44 -16.58 6.62 1.98
C TYR A 44 -16.63 5.59 3.11
N TYR A 45 -17.41 5.88 4.15
CA TYR A 45 -17.68 4.94 5.24
C TYR A 45 -19.10 4.37 5.08
N ASP A 46 -19.21 3.05 5.02
CA ASP A 46 -20.46 2.32 4.93
C ASP A 46 -20.79 1.69 6.28
N ASP A 47 -21.64 2.35 7.08
CA ASP A 47 -22.08 1.88 8.40
C ASP A 47 -22.71 0.48 8.36
N SER A 48 -23.39 0.17 7.25
CA SER A 48 -24.07 -1.11 7.01
C SER A 48 -23.20 -2.13 6.27
N GLY A 49 -21.97 -1.73 5.93
CA GLY A 49 -21.03 -2.53 5.17
C GLY A 49 -20.37 -3.61 6.00
N SER A 50 -19.50 -4.39 5.34
CA SER A 50 -18.73 -5.49 5.92
C SER A 50 -17.61 -5.86 4.94
N SER A 51 -16.63 -6.64 5.40
CA SER A 51 -15.51 -7.06 4.55
C SER A 51 -15.85 -8.06 3.44
N SER A 52 -17.07 -8.61 3.46
CA SER A 52 -17.57 -9.48 2.40
C SER A 52 -18.25 -8.74 1.25
N TYR A 53 -18.49 -7.43 1.39
CA TYR A 53 -19.04 -6.64 0.29
C TYR A 53 -17.95 -6.21 -0.68
N TRP A 54 -18.36 -5.81 -1.87
CA TRP A 54 -17.52 -5.27 -2.92
C TRP A 54 -18.08 -3.93 -3.37
N TYR A 55 -17.20 -3.01 -3.73
CA TYR A 55 -17.55 -1.65 -4.08
C TYR A 55 -17.01 -1.27 -5.46
N LYS A 56 -17.74 -0.43 -6.17
CA LYS A 56 -17.28 0.21 -7.41
C LYS A 56 -17.60 1.68 -7.37
N ILE A 57 -16.70 2.47 -7.91
CA ILE A 57 -16.80 3.92 -7.95
C ILE A 57 -16.90 4.34 -9.41
N ARG A 58 -17.72 5.35 -9.69
CA ARG A 58 -17.62 6.11 -10.94
C ARG A 58 -17.85 7.59 -10.67
N PHE A 59 -17.34 8.42 -11.56
CA PHE A 59 -17.44 9.86 -11.48
C PHE A 59 -18.48 10.38 -12.46
N TYR A 60 -19.04 11.54 -12.16
CA TYR A 60 -20.02 12.23 -12.98
C TYR A 60 -19.64 13.70 -13.11
N ASN A 61 -19.78 14.22 -14.32
CA ASN A 61 -19.60 15.63 -14.63
C ASN A 61 -20.99 16.22 -14.90
N SER A 62 -21.47 17.06 -13.99
CA SER A 62 -22.81 17.65 -14.09
C SER A 62 -22.95 18.65 -15.25
N SER A 63 -21.83 19.24 -15.71
CA SER A 63 -21.83 20.20 -16.81
C SER A 63 -21.96 19.52 -18.18
N THR A 64 -21.35 18.34 -18.35
CA THR A 64 -21.38 17.59 -19.62
C THR A 64 -22.34 16.40 -19.59
N ALA A 65 -22.90 16.05 -18.43
CA ALA A 65 -23.73 14.88 -18.18
C ALA A 65 -23.05 13.54 -18.54
N VAL A 66 -21.73 13.46 -18.40
CA VAL A 66 -20.93 12.27 -18.73
C VAL A 66 -20.50 11.54 -17.46
N TYR A 67 -20.61 10.21 -17.48
CA TYR A 67 -20.02 9.33 -16.48
C TYR A 67 -18.63 8.86 -16.89
N SER A 68 -17.75 8.64 -15.92
CA SER A 68 -16.54 7.84 -16.14
C SER A 68 -16.89 6.37 -16.26
N GLU A 69 -15.91 5.59 -16.74
CA GLU A 69 -15.90 4.15 -16.51
C GLU A 69 -15.92 3.84 -15.00
N TYR A 70 -16.42 2.65 -14.65
CA TYR A 70 -16.34 2.15 -13.29
C TYR A 70 -14.87 1.85 -12.92
N SER A 71 -14.55 2.04 -11.65
CA SER A 71 -13.32 1.51 -11.06
C SER A 71 -13.31 -0.02 -11.14
N GLN A 72 -12.12 -0.59 -10.92
CA GLN A 72 -12.02 -1.98 -10.48
C GLN A 72 -12.83 -2.20 -9.20
N ALA A 73 -13.23 -3.45 -8.96
CA ALA A 73 -13.91 -3.82 -7.73
C ALA A 73 -12.96 -3.60 -6.53
N ILE A 74 -13.47 -2.97 -5.48
CA ILE A 74 -12.76 -2.70 -4.23
C ILE A 74 -13.42 -3.55 -3.16
N GLN A 75 -12.70 -4.43 -2.49
CA GLN A 75 -13.30 -5.22 -1.43
C GLN A 75 -13.62 -4.33 -0.22
N GLY A 76 -14.77 -4.55 0.42
CA GLY A 76 -15.07 -3.94 1.71
C GLY A 76 -14.01 -4.35 2.72
N GLY A 77 -13.59 -3.41 3.57
CA GLY A 77 -12.52 -3.71 4.52
C GLY A 77 -11.14 -3.90 3.88
N ASP A 78 -10.99 -3.61 2.58
CA ASP A 78 -9.68 -3.37 1.96
C ASP A 78 -9.10 -2.10 2.59
N SER A 79 -8.46 -2.29 3.75
CA SER A 79 -7.91 -1.21 4.55
C SER A 79 -6.77 -0.61 3.75
N LYS A 80 -6.96 0.62 3.24
CA LYS A 80 -5.83 1.44 2.82
C LYS A 80 -5.03 1.82 4.06
N GLY A 81 -4.16 0.90 4.46
CA GLY A 81 -3.17 1.04 5.50
C GLY A 81 -2.56 -0.32 5.84
N TYR A 82 -1.50 -0.34 6.63
CA TYR A 82 -0.92 -1.60 7.09
C TYR A 82 -1.71 -2.26 8.22
N LEU A 83 -2.71 -1.56 8.77
CA LEU A 83 -3.57 -2.04 9.85
C LEU A 83 -5.03 -1.70 9.53
N THR A 84 -5.94 -2.44 10.17
CA THR A 84 -7.37 -2.09 10.22
C THR A 84 -7.67 -1.26 11.48
N VAL A 85 -8.78 -0.52 11.48
CA VAL A 85 -9.28 0.17 12.68
C VAL A 85 -9.47 -0.82 13.83
N ASP A 86 -10.05 -1.98 13.55
CA ASP A 86 -10.30 -3.04 14.53
C ASP A 86 -9.01 -3.56 15.15
N SER A 87 -7.97 -3.79 14.33
CA SER A 87 -6.64 -4.19 14.81
C SER A 87 -6.05 -3.14 15.75
N VAL A 88 -6.16 -1.85 15.40
CA VAL A 88 -5.67 -0.78 16.26
C VAL A 88 -6.44 -0.72 17.57
N ARG A 89 -7.77 -0.82 17.54
CA ARG A 89 -8.62 -0.84 18.75
C ARG A 89 -8.27 -2.02 19.66
N ALA A 90 -8.12 -3.21 19.08
CA ALA A 90 -7.80 -4.42 19.83
C ALA A 90 -6.41 -4.33 20.48
N LEU A 91 -5.41 -3.85 19.74
CA LEU A 91 -4.01 -3.86 20.18
C LEU A 91 -3.68 -2.68 21.12
N LEU A 92 -4.24 -1.49 20.87
CA LEU A 92 -3.99 -0.29 21.68
C LEU A 92 -5.04 -0.05 22.76
N ARG A 93 -6.07 -0.91 22.82
CA ARG A 93 -7.17 -0.85 23.80
C ARG A 93 -7.88 0.51 23.81
N THR A 94 -8.10 1.09 22.64
CA THR A 94 -8.81 2.38 22.49
C THR A 94 -10.31 2.18 22.34
N TYR A 95 -11.10 3.03 22.98
CA TYR A 95 -12.56 2.97 22.93
C TYR A 95 -13.14 3.94 21.89
N GLU A 96 -14.35 3.67 21.38
CA GLU A 96 -15.01 4.51 20.37
C GLU A 96 -15.27 5.94 20.85
N LEU A 97 -15.45 6.11 22.17
CA LEU A 97 -15.65 7.42 22.79
C LEU A 97 -14.37 8.27 22.84
N GLU A 98 -13.19 7.65 22.77
CA GLU A 98 -11.91 8.37 22.85
C GLU A 98 -11.46 8.91 21.49
N TYR A 99 -11.69 8.09 20.46
CA TYR A 99 -11.37 8.35 19.06
C TYR A 99 -12.41 7.68 18.18
N THR A 100 -12.95 8.45 17.24
CA THR A 100 -13.81 7.94 16.18
C THR A 100 -13.02 7.03 15.24
N ASP A 101 -13.72 6.13 14.54
CA ASP A 101 -13.09 5.26 13.52
C ASP A 101 -12.40 6.09 12.43
N ASN A 102 -12.95 7.27 12.10
CA ASN A 102 -12.34 8.18 11.15
C ASN A 102 -10.97 8.70 11.65
N GLU A 103 -10.86 9.11 12.90
CA GLU A 103 -9.59 9.58 13.47
C GLU A 103 -8.55 8.45 13.53
N ILE A 104 -8.95 7.24 13.95
CA ILE A 104 -8.06 6.07 13.94
C ILE A 104 -7.60 5.76 12.52
N GLN A 105 -8.51 5.79 11.57
CA GLN A 105 -8.20 5.51 10.19
C GLN A 105 -7.29 6.59 9.55
N ASP A 106 -7.42 7.86 9.94
CA ASP A 106 -6.49 8.91 9.52
C ASP A 106 -5.09 8.69 10.11
N MET A 107 -5.00 8.20 11.35
CA MET A 107 -3.72 7.79 11.96
C MET A 107 -3.07 6.62 11.24
N ILE A 108 -3.86 5.61 10.85
CA ILE A 108 -3.40 4.48 10.03
C ILE A 108 -2.81 4.96 8.70
N ASP A 109 -3.47 5.90 8.02
CA ASP A 109 -2.99 6.45 6.75
C ASP A 109 -1.67 7.20 6.90
N MET A 110 -1.60 8.05 7.92
CA MET A 110 -0.39 8.80 8.21
C MET A 110 0.77 7.87 8.55
N ALA A 111 0.51 6.82 9.34
CA ALA A 111 1.50 5.81 9.68
C ALA A 111 1.98 5.06 8.43
N THR A 112 1.04 4.58 7.61
CA THR A 112 1.33 3.86 6.35
C THR A 112 2.18 4.73 5.43
N LYS A 113 1.75 5.95 5.10
CA LYS A 113 2.53 6.89 4.27
C LYS A 113 3.91 7.21 4.86
N LYS A 114 4.03 7.24 6.19
CA LYS A 114 5.30 7.49 6.86
C LYS A 114 6.25 6.31 6.68
N VAL A 115 5.76 5.08 6.89
CA VAL A 115 6.50 3.85 6.63
C VAL A 115 6.93 3.84 5.16
N ASP A 116 6.01 4.07 4.23
CA ASP A 116 6.31 4.06 2.78
C ASP A 116 7.40 5.03 2.39
N ARG A 117 7.33 6.26 2.91
CA ARG A 117 8.34 7.27 2.64
C ARG A 117 9.70 6.93 3.23
N LEU A 118 9.74 6.31 4.41
CA LEU A 118 10.99 5.96 5.09
C LEU A 118 11.68 4.76 4.46
N THR A 119 10.90 3.80 3.96
CA THR A 119 11.41 2.58 3.32
C THR A 119 11.56 2.74 1.81
N GLY A 120 10.89 3.72 1.22
CA GLY A 120 10.82 3.93 -0.22
C GLY A 120 9.92 2.93 -0.94
N ARG A 121 9.02 2.22 -0.24
CA ARG A 121 8.23 1.10 -0.79
C ARG A 121 6.81 1.03 -0.22
N THR A 122 5.93 0.25 -0.87
CA THR A 122 4.57 -0.01 -0.37
C THR A 122 4.34 -1.52 -0.21
N TRP A 123 3.71 -1.94 0.89
CA TRP A 123 3.26 -3.33 1.13
C TRP A 123 1.75 -3.46 0.89
N GLN A 124 1.24 -2.75 -0.12
CA GLN A 124 -0.18 -2.70 -0.47
C GLN A 124 -0.43 -3.27 -1.86
N GLY A 125 0.33 -4.30 -2.24
CA GLY A 125 0.20 -4.96 -3.52
C GLY A 125 1.53 -5.28 -4.16
N VAL A 126 1.42 -5.93 -5.32
CA VAL A 126 2.55 -6.36 -6.12
C VAL A 126 2.82 -5.31 -7.19
N SER A 127 4.07 -4.91 -7.34
CA SER A 127 4.53 -4.05 -8.44
C SER A 127 5.41 -4.84 -9.38
N THR A 128 5.30 -4.59 -10.68
CA THR A 128 6.16 -5.24 -11.68
C THR A 128 7.26 -4.28 -12.11
N VAL A 129 8.51 -4.73 -11.97
CA VAL A 129 9.68 -4.08 -12.55
C VAL A 129 10.02 -4.82 -13.84
N SER A 130 10.03 -4.11 -14.96
CA SER A 130 10.34 -4.68 -16.28
C SER A 130 11.66 -4.14 -16.80
N ASN A 131 12.47 -5.03 -17.37
CA ASN A 131 13.68 -4.69 -18.12
C ASN A 131 14.71 -3.86 -17.33
N LEU A 132 14.93 -4.20 -16.06
CA LEU A 132 15.99 -3.60 -15.26
C LEU A 132 17.35 -4.10 -15.76
N TYR A 133 18.20 -3.16 -16.18
CA TYR A 133 19.57 -3.45 -16.57
C TYR A 133 20.50 -3.36 -15.36
N LEU A 134 21.26 -4.43 -15.12
CA LEU A 134 22.27 -4.53 -14.08
C LEU A 134 23.66 -4.76 -14.67
N ASN A 135 24.67 -4.40 -13.89
CA ASN A 135 26.06 -4.66 -14.21
C ASN A 135 26.48 -5.97 -13.56
N GLY A 136 26.84 -6.98 -14.34
CA GLY A 136 27.37 -8.21 -13.78
C GLY A 136 28.72 -7.98 -13.10
N ASN A 137 29.04 -8.83 -12.13
CA ASN A 137 30.16 -8.65 -11.19
C ASN A 137 31.24 -9.73 -11.30
N GLY A 138 31.08 -10.69 -12.22
CA GLY A 138 31.97 -11.84 -12.41
C GLY A 138 31.82 -12.93 -11.36
N LYS A 139 30.67 -13.02 -10.68
CA LYS A 139 30.38 -14.00 -9.61
C LYS A 139 29.09 -14.75 -9.90
N GLU A 140 28.83 -15.82 -9.16
CA GLU A 140 27.59 -16.63 -9.24
C GLU A 140 26.38 -15.95 -8.57
N TYR A 141 26.62 -14.80 -7.92
CA TYR A 141 25.60 -14.01 -7.26
C TYR A 141 25.61 -12.56 -7.71
N LEU A 142 24.46 -11.90 -7.68
CA LEU A 142 24.32 -10.49 -8.08
C LEU A 142 23.32 -9.76 -7.18
N ASP A 143 23.73 -8.60 -6.67
CA ASP A 143 22.84 -7.69 -5.93
C ASP A 143 21.92 -6.94 -6.90
N ILE A 144 20.68 -6.68 -6.48
CA ILE A 144 19.72 -5.83 -7.20
C ILE A 144 19.55 -4.54 -6.38
N PRO A 145 20.36 -3.50 -6.66
CA PRO A 145 20.46 -2.35 -5.78
C PRO A 145 19.11 -1.65 -5.59
N GLY A 146 18.73 -1.47 -4.33
CA GLY A 146 17.49 -0.79 -3.95
C GLY A 146 16.26 -1.70 -3.88
N TYR A 147 16.40 -3.00 -4.12
CA TYR A 147 15.32 -3.99 -4.05
C TYR A 147 15.69 -5.09 -3.06
N THR A 148 14.85 -5.32 -2.04
CA THR A 148 15.07 -6.32 -0.98
C THR A 148 13.78 -7.07 -0.64
N ASP A 149 12.78 -7.00 -1.53
CA ASP A 149 11.43 -7.56 -1.36
C ASP A 149 10.94 -8.14 -2.69
N ILE A 150 11.85 -8.82 -3.38
CA ILE A 150 11.56 -9.43 -4.65
C ILE A 150 10.70 -10.66 -4.38
N ALA A 151 9.42 -10.57 -4.74
CA ALA A 151 8.46 -11.65 -4.57
C ALA A 151 8.68 -12.78 -5.59
N SER A 152 9.02 -12.44 -6.83
CA SER A 152 9.34 -13.43 -7.87
C SER A 152 10.18 -12.81 -8.99
N LEU A 153 11.16 -13.57 -9.48
CA LEU A 153 11.88 -13.26 -10.72
C LEU A 153 11.05 -13.80 -11.90
N THR A 154 10.62 -12.92 -12.79
CA THR A 154 9.73 -13.29 -13.91
C THR A 154 10.49 -13.49 -15.22
N ALA A 155 11.64 -12.81 -15.38
CA ALA A 155 12.54 -13.03 -16.51
C ALA A 155 13.97 -12.63 -16.13
N ILE A 156 14.94 -13.35 -16.70
CA ILE A 156 16.35 -13.00 -16.62
C ILE A 156 17.03 -13.34 -17.94
N SER A 157 17.90 -12.46 -18.39
CA SER A 157 18.79 -12.73 -19.52
C SER A 157 20.16 -12.13 -19.25
N ILE A 158 21.20 -12.87 -19.64
CA ILE A 158 22.59 -12.54 -19.35
C ILE A 158 23.35 -12.47 -20.68
N ARG A 159 24.19 -11.45 -20.83
CA ARG A 159 25.03 -11.23 -21.99
C ARG A 159 26.49 -11.39 -21.60
N GLU A 160 27.16 -12.30 -22.30
CA GLU A 160 28.61 -12.49 -22.19
C GLU A 160 29.40 -11.26 -22.63
N ALA A 161 30.60 -11.10 -22.08
CA ALA A 161 31.49 -10.01 -22.47
C ALA A 161 31.83 -10.11 -23.96
N GLY A 162 31.57 -9.04 -24.72
CA GLY A 162 31.81 -8.99 -26.17
C GLY A 162 30.69 -9.61 -27.02
N SER A 163 29.68 -10.25 -26.42
CA SER A 163 28.48 -10.67 -27.15
C SER A 163 27.56 -9.50 -27.44
N SER A 164 26.86 -9.54 -28.58
CA SER A 164 25.77 -8.62 -28.91
C SER A 164 24.39 -9.14 -28.48
N SER A 165 24.28 -10.43 -28.15
CA SER A 165 23.02 -11.11 -27.78
C SER A 165 22.96 -11.47 -26.30
N PHE A 166 21.75 -11.49 -25.75
CA PHE A 166 21.47 -12.01 -24.43
C PHE A 166 21.07 -13.49 -24.51
N THR A 167 21.60 -14.30 -23.60
CA THR A 167 21.15 -15.66 -23.31
C THR A 167 20.03 -15.59 -22.28
N THR A 168 18.86 -16.17 -22.57
CA THR A 168 17.79 -16.27 -21.59
C THR A 168 18.14 -17.35 -20.57
N VAL A 169 18.01 -17.03 -19.28
CA VAL A 169 18.20 -17.99 -18.18
C VAL A 169 16.82 -18.34 -17.66
N THR A 170 16.58 -19.61 -17.36
CA THR A 170 15.29 -20.05 -16.81
C THR A 170 15.13 -19.50 -15.39
N PRO A 171 14.09 -18.70 -15.05
CA PRO A 171 13.99 -18.03 -13.75
C PRO A 171 13.98 -18.98 -12.54
N SER A 172 13.47 -20.21 -12.68
CA SER A 172 13.49 -21.21 -11.61
C SER A 172 14.89 -21.74 -11.27
N TYR A 173 15.90 -21.45 -12.09
CA TYR A 173 17.30 -21.78 -11.82
C TYR A 173 18.02 -20.65 -11.07
N VAL A 174 17.30 -19.59 -10.71
CA VAL A 174 17.85 -18.43 -10.00
C VAL A 174 17.15 -18.30 -8.67
N LEU A 175 17.90 -18.48 -7.59
CA LEU A 175 17.41 -18.25 -6.24
C LEU A 175 17.44 -16.75 -5.95
N VAL A 176 16.37 -16.25 -5.34
CA VAL A 176 16.27 -14.87 -4.86
C VAL A 176 16.16 -14.90 -3.35
N ASN A 177 17.09 -14.25 -2.66
CA ASN A 177 17.03 -14.16 -1.19
C ASN A 177 16.26 -12.90 -0.73
N SER A 178 16.00 -12.82 0.57
CA SER A 178 15.32 -11.69 1.21
C SER A 178 16.09 -10.36 1.15
N ASP A 179 17.37 -10.38 0.80
CA ASP A 179 18.20 -9.18 0.68
C ASP A 179 18.24 -8.65 -0.76
N GLY A 180 17.53 -9.29 -1.70
CA GLY A 180 17.52 -8.90 -3.11
C GLY A 180 18.70 -9.43 -3.92
N MET A 181 19.40 -10.43 -3.39
CA MET A 181 20.48 -11.11 -4.10
C MET A 181 19.93 -12.22 -4.99
N LEU A 182 20.40 -12.24 -6.23
CA LEU A 182 20.25 -13.37 -7.15
C LEU A 182 21.40 -14.34 -6.97
N TYR A 183 21.13 -15.65 -7.00
CA TYR A 183 22.12 -16.72 -7.05
C TYR A 183 21.76 -17.65 -8.20
N LEU A 184 22.72 -17.97 -9.06
CA LEU A 184 22.55 -19.03 -10.05
C LEU A 184 22.67 -20.38 -9.31
N ASP A 185 21.62 -21.20 -9.36
CA ASP A 185 21.56 -22.50 -8.67
C ASP A 185 22.32 -23.58 -9.46
N VAL A 186 23.61 -23.36 -9.66
CA VAL A 186 24.49 -24.24 -10.43
C VAL A 186 24.64 -25.63 -9.80
N GLU A 187 24.46 -25.74 -8.48
CA GLU A 187 24.54 -27.01 -7.76
C GLU A 187 23.30 -27.88 -7.99
N ALA A 188 22.10 -27.31 -7.90
CA ALA A 188 20.87 -28.08 -8.14
C ALA A 188 20.59 -28.29 -9.63
N GLN A 189 21.17 -27.47 -10.51
CA GLN A 189 20.95 -27.48 -11.95
C GLN A 189 22.29 -27.57 -12.70
N PRO A 190 22.90 -28.75 -12.86
CA PRO A 190 24.21 -28.90 -13.48
C PRO A 190 24.28 -28.50 -14.98
N SER A 191 23.17 -28.05 -15.56
CA SER A 191 23.06 -27.52 -16.91
C SER A 191 22.40 -26.14 -16.94
N VAL A 192 22.71 -25.24 -16.00
CA VAL A 192 22.31 -23.83 -16.12
C VAL A 192 22.93 -23.24 -17.39
N GLU A 193 22.17 -22.40 -18.09
CA GLU A 193 22.58 -21.80 -19.36
C GLU A 193 23.81 -20.87 -19.22
N VAL A 194 24.07 -20.39 -18.00
CA VAL A 194 25.20 -19.54 -17.61
C VAL A 194 25.63 -19.86 -16.18
N GLU A 195 26.93 -19.98 -15.92
CA GLU A 195 27.46 -20.35 -14.59
C GLU A 195 27.72 -19.15 -13.67
N TYR A 196 27.90 -17.94 -14.21
CA TYR A 196 28.16 -16.72 -13.44
C TYR A 196 27.57 -15.49 -14.12
N PHE A 197 27.43 -14.37 -13.40
CA PHE A 197 27.07 -13.07 -13.97
C PHE A 197 28.32 -12.39 -14.55
N PRO A 198 28.53 -12.33 -15.88
CA PRO A 198 29.79 -11.86 -16.45
C PRO A 198 30.07 -10.42 -16.04
N LYS A 199 31.34 -10.08 -15.77
CA LYS A 199 31.67 -8.70 -15.39
C LYS A 199 31.43 -7.77 -16.58
N GLY A 200 30.55 -6.77 -16.42
CA GLY A 200 30.22 -5.89 -17.55
C GLY A 200 29.16 -4.83 -17.23
N PHE A 201 29.00 -3.87 -18.14
CA PHE A 201 27.97 -2.84 -18.03
C PHE A 201 26.68 -3.28 -18.69
N LYS A 202 25.56 -3.19 -17.95
CA LYS A 202 24.21 -3.49 -18.45
C LYS A 202 24.12 -4.80 -19.23
N ASN A 203 24.78 -5.83 -18.73
CA ASN A 203 24.86 -7.13 -19.37
C ASN A 203 24.00 -8.18 -18.65
N VAL A 204 23.24 -7.78 -17.64
CA VAL A 204 22.20 -8.58 -17.03
C VAL A 204 20.90 -7.79 -17.16
N LEU A 205 19.87 -8.43 -17.70
CA LEU A 205 18.54 -7.87 -17.90
C LEU A 205 17.55 -8.70 -17.11
N ILE A 206 16.82 -8.08 -16.18
CA ILE A 206 15.84 -8.80 -15.36
C ILE A 206 14.47 -8.13 -15.37
N SER A 207 13.45 -8.94 -15.17
CA SER A 207 12.11 -8.50 -14.81
C SER A 207 11.65 -9.30 -13.59
N PHE A 208 10.97 -8.64 -12.67
CA PHE A 208 10.56 -9.24 -11.40
C PHE A 208 9.36 -8.52 -10.84
N THR A 209 8.71 -9.17 -9.89
CA THR A 209 7.67 -8.55 -9.07
C THR A 209 8.23 -8.21 -7.70
N THR A 210 7.95 -7.02 -7.22
CA THR A 210 8.28 -6.55 -5.86
C THR A 210 7.01 -6.34 -5.05
N GLY A 211 7.18 -6.17 -3.76
CA GLY A 211 6.09 -5.95 -2.84
C GLY A 211 5.46 -7.26 -2.39
N ASN A 212 4.80 -7.19 -1.24
CA ASN A 212 4.01 -8.28 -0.71
C ASN A 212 2.54 -8.03 -1.04
N SER A 213 1.79 -9.12 -1.23
CA SER A 213 0.33 -9.06 -1.34
C SER A 213 -0.32 -8.53 -0.05
N SER A 214 0.41 -8.53 1.06
CA SER A 214 -0.01 -8.00 2.36
C SER A 214 1.20 -7.51 3.19
N PRO A 215 1.03 -6.56 4.12
CA PRO A 215 2.10 -6.16 5.04
C PRO A 215 2.59 -7.31 5.91
N THR A 216 3.91 -7.37 6.14
CA THR A 216 4.52 -8.31 7.10
C THR A 216 4.16 -7.91 8.53
N ASP A 217 4.35 -8.81 9.48
CA ASP A 217 4.03 -8.53 10.88
C ASP A 217 4.93 -7.43 11.46
N GLU A 218 6.20 -7.35 11.05
CA GLU A 218 7.10 -6.25 11.43
C GLU A 218 6.61 -4.89 10.90
N VAL A 219 6.08 -4.85 9.67
CA VAL A 219 5.51 -3.63 9.08
C VAL A 219 4.24 -3.23 9.81
N LYS A 220 3.40 -4.19 10.19
CA LYS A 220 2.20 -3.95 11.02
C LYS A 220 2.59 -3.39 12.39
N ASP A 221 3.57 -3.99 13.05
CA ASP A 221 4.06 -3.58 14.37
C ASP A 221 4.66 -2.17 14.33
N LEU A 222 5.48 -1.86 13.32
CA LEU A 222 6.03 -0.52 13.12
C LEU A 222 4.92 0.53 12.93
N THR A 223 3.90 0.17 12.13
CA THR A 223 2.74 1.03 11.90
C THR A 223 1.96 1.25 13.20
N LEU A 224 1.76 0.19 13.98
CA LEU A 224 1.08 0.23 15.27
C LEU A 224 1.82 1.14 16.26
N LEU A 225 3.15 1.03 16.34
CA LEU A 225 3.99 1.87 17.19
C LEU A 225 3.88 3.35 16.82
N TYR A 226 3.85 3.67 15.52
CA TYR A 226 3.65 5.04 15.06
C TYR A 226 2.28 5.59 15.49
N ILE A 227 1.23 4.77 15.37
CA ILE A 227 -0.12 5.15 15.82
C ILE A 227 -0.15 5.33 17.34
N ALA A 228 0.45 4.41 18.11
CA ALA A 228 0.53 4.51 19.57
C ALA A 228 1.22 5.79 20.02
N GLN A 229 2.34 6.16 19.37
CA GLN A 229 3.03 7.42 19.61
C GLN A 229 2.12 8.63 19.33
N LYS A 230 1.35 8.59 18.24
CA LYS A 230 0.41 9.68 17.90
C LYS A 230 -0.71 9.82 18.92
N LEU A 231 -1.24 8.69 19.39
CA LEU A 231 -2.28 8.67 20.43
C LEU A 231 -1.76 9.24 21.75
N SER A 232 -0.56 8.85 22.18
CA SER A 232 0.03 9.34 23.43
C SER A 232 0.28 10.85 23.40
N SER A 233 0.82 11.38 22.29
CA SER A 233 1.01 12.83 22.11
C SER A 233 -0.30 13.63 22.12
N ASN A 234 -1.42 12.99 21.76
CA ASN A 234 -2.73 13.64 21.72
C ASN A 234 -3.42 13.57 23.10
N LYS A 235 -3.18 12.52 23.88
CA LYS A 235 -3.73 12.38 25.25
C LYS A 235 -3.13 13.42 26.20
N GLU A 236 -1.82 13.64 26.17
CA GLU A 236 -1.15 14.69 26.96
C GLU A 236 -1.69 16.08 26.60
N ARG A 237 -1.82 16.38 25.30
CA ARG A 237 -2.43 17.63 24.82
C ARG A 237 -3.90 17.79 25.21
N LYS A 238 -4.69 16.71 25.19
CA LYS A 238 -6.10 16.76 25.60
C LYS A 238 -6.23 17.10 27.09
N GLU A 239 -5.35 16.58 27.95
CA GLU A 239 -5.35 16.95 29.36
C GLU A 239 -4.86 18.38 29.59
N GLU A 240 -3.81 18.84 28.89
CA GLU A 240 -3.39 20.25 28.95
C GLU A 240 -4.51 21.20 28.50
N ILE A 241 -5.24 20.87 27.43
CA ILE A 241 -6.38 21.67 26.94
C ILE A 241 -7.53 21.67 27.95
N LYS A 242 -7.77 20.55 28.63
CA LYS A 242 -8.80 20.44 29.67
C LYS A 242 -8.45 21.25 30.90
N GLU A 243 -7.20 21.20 31.37
CA GLU A 243 -6.69 22.03 32.45
C GLU A 243 -6.82 23.53 32.12
N LEU A 244 -6.50 23.93 30.88
CA LEU A 244 -6.67 25.30 30.40
C LEU A 244 -8.15 25.73 30.37
N LEU A 245 -9.05 24.85 29.95
CA LEU A 245 -10.50 25.13 29.93
C LEU A 245 -11.07 25.26 31.35
N ASP A 246 -10.64 24.41 32.27
CA ASP A 246 -11.07 24.48 33.67
C ASP A 246 -10.52 25.73 34.37
N ALA A 247 -9.30 26.15 34.05
CA ALA A 247 -8.74 27.42 34.49
C ALA A 247 -9.56 28.62 34.01
N ILE A 248 -9.94 28.67 32.73
CA ILE A 248 -10.80 29.74 32.17
C ILE A 248 -12.18 29.78 32.85
N ARG A 249 -12.79 28.62 33.09
CA ARG A 249 -14.09 28.52 33.80
C ARG A 249 -14.01 28.98 35.25
N SER A 250 -12.89 28.71 35.93
CA SER A 250 -12.67 29.17 37.30
C SER A 250 -12.56 30.70 37.40
N ILE A 251 -11.97 31.35 36.38
CA ILE A 251 -11.84 32.81 36.31
C ILE A 251 -13.21 33.46 36.01
N GLY A 252 -14.03 32.83 35.17
CA GLY A 252 -15.37 33.31 34.82
C GLY A 252 -16.41 33.24 35.96
N MET A 253 -16.17 32.46 37.01
CA MET A 253 -17.06 32.36 38.19
C MET A 253 -16.68 33.32 39.33
N SER A 254 -15.64 34.16 39.17
CA SER A 254 -15.16 35.08 40.22
C SER A 254 -15.73 36.50 40.14
N PHE A 255 -16.70 36.77 39.27
CA PHE A 255 -17.37 38.08 39.16
C PHE A 255 -18.90 37.95 39.26
N VAL A 256 -19.38 37.64 40.47
CA VAL A 256 -20.74 37.96 40.95
C VAL A 256 -20.62 38.39 42.41
#